data_AF-A0A358M5W4-F1
#
_entry.id   AF-A0A358M5W4-F1
#
_cell.length_a   1.000
_cell.length_b   1.000
_cell.length_c   1.000
_cell.angle_alpha   90.00
_cell.angle_beta   90.00
_cell.angle_gamma   90.00
#
_symmetry.space_group_name_H-M   'P 1'
#
loop_
_entity.id
_entity.type
_entity.pdbx_description
1 polymer ?
#
loop_
_entity_poly.entity_id
_entity_poly.type
_entity_poly.pdbx_seq_one_letter_code
_entity_poly.pdbx_strand_id
1 'polypeptide(L)'
;ASMGMYLCCKAIHEQTDVRVLMTGEISDELFGYKYTDFAPSPEAFQEEAVKRIREIYMYDVLRADRCISVNSMEARVPFGDIDFVRYVMAVDPALKVNRYGKGKYLLRHAFENAPEGDYLPRSILFREKAAFSDAVGHSMVDYLKEYAETLYSDEEYEARRSRYSFAQPFTKESLLYRELFEKYYPGQSAMVKDFWMPNKSWEGCDVNDPSARVLSNYAASGI
;
A
#
# COMPACT_ATOMS: atom_id res chain seq x y z
N ALA A 1 -1.77 -3.00 -7.40
CA ALA A 1 -1.65 -3.87 -6.20
C ALA A 1 -2.66 -5.03 -6.20
N SER A 2 -3.98 -4.77 -6.35
CA SER A 2 -5.03 -5.78 -6.16
C SER A 2 -5.01 -6.95 -7.16
N MET A 3 -4.55 -6.77 -8.40
CA MET A 3 -4.53 -7.85 -9.41
C MET A 3 -3.69 -9.06 -8.96
N GLY A 4 -2.49 -8.83 -8.42
CA GLY A 4 -1.63 -9.92 -7.94
C GLY A 4 -2.26 -10.69 -6.78
N MET A 5 -2.81 -9.96 -5.80
CA MET A 5 -3.51 -10.59 -4.67
C MET A 5 -4.74 -11.38 -5.12
N TYR A 6 -5.55 -10.83 -6.03
CA TYR A 6 -6.72 -11.53 -6.59
C TYR A 6 -6.31 -12.83 -7.29
N LEU A 7 -5.28 -12.79 -8.15
CA LEU A 7 -4.81 -13.97 -8.87
C LEU A 7 -4.23 -15.04 -7.93
N CYS A 8 -3.46 -14.64 -6.91
CA CYS A 8 -2.98 -15.57 -5.88
C CYS A 8 -4.15 -16.19 -5.11
N CYS A 9 -5.14 -15.39 -4.70
CA CYS A 9 -6.30 -15.88 -3.99
C CYS A 9 -7.12 -16.86 -4.83
N LYS A 10 -7.30 -16.54 -6.12
CA LYS A 10 -7.96 -17.43 -7.09
C LYS A 10 -7.23 -18.76 -7.20
N ALA A 11 -5.90 -18.74 -7.36
CA ALA A 11 -5.09 -19.95 -7.44
C ALA A 11 -5.18 -20.80 -6.16
N ILE A 12 -5.12 -20.18 -4.97
CA ILE A 12 -5.28 -20.89 -3.69
C ILE A 12 -6.66 -21.55 -3.63
N HIS A 13 -7.72 -20.84 -3.99
CA HIS A 13 -9.09 -21.37 -3.99
C HIS A 13 -9.25 -22.55 -4.95
N GLU A 14 -8.71 -22.45 -6.17
CA GLU A 14 -8.86 -23.47 -7.22
C GLU A 14 -7.98 -24.71 -6.99
N GLN A 15 -6.83 -24.55 -6.32
CA GLN A 15 -5.80 -25.60 -6.25
C GLN A 15 -5.63 -26.18 -4.84
N THR A 16 -6.29 -25.62 -3.82
CA THR A 16 -6.13 -26.04 -2.43
C THR A 16 -7.44 -25.95 -1.63
N ASP A 17 -7.46 -26.61 -0.47
CA ASP A 17 -8.57 -26.54 0.50
C ASP A 17 -8.39 -25.42 1.55
N VAL A 18 -7.40 -24.53 1.36
CA VAL A 18 -7.18 -23.41 2.29
C VAL A 18 -8.36 -22.44 2.20
N ARG A 19 -8.91 -22.06 3.35
CA ARG A 19 -10.02 -21.09 3.47
C ARG A 19 -9.73 -19.90 4.37
N VAL A 20 -8.65 -19.97 5.15
CA VAL A 20 -8.24 -18.89 6.06
C VAL A 20 -6.81 -18.50 5.72
N LEU A 21 -6.60 -17.21 5.44
CA LEU A 21 -5.29 -16.64 5.10
C LEU A 21 -4.89 -15.63 6.17
N MET A 22 -3.66 -15.74 6.66
CA MET A 22 -3.04 -14.68 7.46
C MET A 22 -2.32 -13.70 6.55
N THR A 23 -2.57 -12.41 6.72
CA THR A 23 -1.92 -11.35 5.94
C THR A 23 -1.17 -10.38 6.84
N GLY A 24 -0.15 -9.72 6.28
CA GLY A 24 0.66 -8.72 6.96
C GLY A 24 0.19 -7.28 6.75
N GLU A 25 -1.06 -7.07 6.32
CA GLU A 25 -1.67 -5.74 6.18
C GLU A 25 -1.62 -4.99 7.53
N ILE A 26 -1.77 -3.65 7.54
CA ILE A 26 -1.73 -2.78 8.75
C ILE A 26 -0.31 -2.62 9.33
N SER A 27 0.65 -3.48 8.98
CA SER A 27 2.03 -3.36 9.45
C SER A 27 2.73 -2.07 8.99
N ASP A 28 2.49 -1.61 7.75
CA ASP A 28 3.11 -0.38 7.26
C ASP A 28 2.48 0.88 7.89
N GLU A 29 1.18 0.84 8.12
CA GLU A 29 0.42 1.91 8.76
C GLU A 29 0.87 2.14 10.20
N LEU A 30 1.28 1.07 10.88
CA LEU A 30 1.77 1.10 12.26
C LEU A 30 3.26 1.47 12.36
N PHE A 31 4.10 0.88 11.50
CA PHE A 31 5.56 0.90 11.62
C PHE A 31 6.29 1.66 10.51
N GLY A 32 5.55 2.24 9.58
CA GLY A 32 6.06 3.12 8.54
C GLY A 32 6.06 2.51 7.14
N TYR A 33 5.72 3.36 6.18
CA TYR A 33 5.95 3.14 4.76
C TYR A 33 7.37 3.57 4.38
N LYS A 34 7.68 3.52 3.09
CA LYS A 34 8.97 4.05 2.62
C LYS A 34 9.04 5.58 2.65
N TYR A 35 7.92 6.27 2.41
CA TYR A 35 7.88 7.73 2.48
C TYR A 35 7.94 8.26 3.91
N THR A 36 7.67 7.42 4.92
CA THR A 36 7.76 7.85 6.32
C THR A 36 9.19 8.04 6.81
N ASP A 37 10.19 7.62 6.02
CA ASP A 37 11.58 8.01 6.23
C ASP A 37 11.82 9.52 6.02
N PHE A 38 10.93 10.21 5.30
CA PHE A 38 10.96 11.67 5.10
C PHE A 38 10.11 12.43 6.13
N ALA A 39 9.58 11.77 7.16
CA ALA A 39 8.83 12.46 8.21
C ALA A 39 9.75 13.49 8.91
N PRO A 40 9.31 14.76 9.04
CA PRO A 40 10.16 15.83 9.57
C PRO A 40 10.44 15.69 11.08
N SER A 41 9.61 14.92 11.79
CA SER A 41 9.81 14.59 13.21
C SER A 41 9.13 13.26 13.57
N PRO A 42 9.46 12.65 14.72
CA PRO A 42 8.72 11.51 15.25
C PRO A 42 7.22 11.78 15.43
N GLU A 43 6.83 12.98 15.83
CA GLU A 43 5.44 13.39 15.99
C GLU A 43 4.72 13.41 14.64
N ALA A 44 5.35 13.94 13.59
CA ALA A 44 4.79 13.91 12.24
C ALA A 44 4.64 12.46 11.72
N PHE A 45 5.59 11.57 12.02
CA PHE A 45 5.43 10.14 11.74
C PHE A 45 4.21 9.56 12.45
N GLN A 46 4.01 9.89 13.73
CA GLN A 46 2.88 9.42 14.52
C GLN A 46 1.54 9.92 13.98
N GLU A 47 1.45 11.20 13.63
CA GLU A 47 0.26 11.79 13.03
C GLU A 47 -0.11 11.10 11.72
N GLU A 48 0.88 10.82 10.87
CA GLU A 48 0.66 10.08 9.63
C GLU A 48 0.20 8.64 9.92
N ALA A 49 0.81 7.94 10.88
CA ALA A 49 0.36 6.59 11.28
C ALA A 49 -1.10 6.60 11.77
N VAL A 50 -1.49 7.58 12.61
CA VAL A 50 -2.88 7.75 13.07
C VAL A 50 -3.82 7.96 11.88
N LYS A 51 -3.44 8.85 10.95
CA LYS A 51 -4.22 9.10 9.73
C LYS A 51 -4.39 7.81 8.93
N ARG A 52 -3.31 7.07 8.68
CA ARG A 52 -3.33 5.85 7.86
C ARG A 52 -4.17 4.75 8.49
N ILE A 53 -4.08 4.55 9.80
CA ILE A 53 -4.94 3.62 10.54
C ILE A 53 -6.43 3.98 10.39
N ARG A 54 -6.79 5.27 10.42
CA ARG A 54 -8.18 5.72 10.20
C ARG A 54 -8.66 5.52 8.76
N GLU A 55 -7.73 5.38 7.82
CA GLU A 55 -7.98 5.30 6.37
C GLU A 55 -7.87 3.87 5.80
N ILE A 56 -7.44 2.87 6.57
CA ILE A 56 -7.21 1.50 6.05
C ILE A 56 -8.43 0.89 5.35
N TYR A 57 -9.64 1.22 5.82
CA TYR A 57 -10.90 0.68 5.29
C TYR A 57 -11.19 1.15 3.85
N MET A 58 -10.54 2.21 3.37
CA MET A 58 -10.68 2.69 1.99
C MET A 58 -9.51 2.27 1.08
N TYR A 59 -8.46 1.66 1.65
CA TYR A 59 -7.23 1.31 0.94
C TYR A 59 -6.83 -0.16 1.12
N ASP A 60 -5.82 -0.43 1.94
CA ASP A 60 -5.16 -1.73 2.06
C ASP A 60 -6.10 -2.83 2.56
N VAL A 61 -6.93 -2.54 3.56
CA VAL A 61 -7.93 -3.49 4.08
C VAL A 61 -9.08 -3.67 3.09
N LEU A 62 -9.47 -2.62 2.33
CA LEU A 62 -10.46 -2.77 1.25
C LEU A 62 -9.95 -3.74 0.18
N ARG A 63 -8.69 -3.58 -0.26
CA ARG A 63 -8.03 -4.46 -1.21
C ARG A 63 -7.98 -5.89 -0.68
N ALA A 64 -7.47 -6.08 0.54
CA ALA A 64 -7.32 -7.41 1.13
C ALA A 64 -8.66 -8.11 1.26
N ASP A 65 -9.66 -7.45 1.86
CA ASP A 65 -10.98 -8.02 2.05
C ASP A 65 -11.63 -8.41 0.71
N ARG A 66 -11.69 -7.50 -0.28
CA ARG A 66 -12.38 -7.77 -1.55
C ARG A 66 -11.66 -8.82 -2.41
N CYS A 67 -10.33 -8.84 -2.43
CA CYS A 67 -9.57 -9.84 -3.19
C CYS A 67 -9.66 -11.24 -2.57
N ILE A 68 -9.75 -11.35 -1.25
CA ILE A 68 -9.82 -12.62 -0.54
C ILE A 68 -11.27 -13.15 -0.53
N SER A 69 -12.25 -12.31 -0.18
CA SER A 69 -13.66 -12.70 -0.05
C SER A 69 -14.30 -13.12 -1.37
N VAL A 70 -13.94 -12.49 -2.51
CA VAL A 70 -14.44 -12.90 -3.84
C VAL A 70 -14.05 -14.33 -4.19
N ASN A 71 -12.99 -14.86 -3.57
CA ASN A 71 -12.52 -16.23 -3.74
C ASN A 71 -12.96 -17.15 -2.58
N SER A 72 -14.03 -16.79 -1.86
CA SER A 72 -14.62 -17.60 -0.76
C SER A 72 -13.63 -17.97 0.35
N MET A 73 -12.77 -17.01 0.73
CA MET A 73 -11.79 -17.17 1.82
C MET A 73 -11.94 -16.07 2.87
N GLU A 74 -11.42 -16.32 4.07
CA GLU A 74 -11.35 -15.40 5.20
C GLU A 74 -9.92 -14.86 5.35
N ALA A 75 -9.80 -13.54 5.53
CA ALA A 75 -8.55 -12.89 5.90
C ALA A 75 -8.45 -12.73 7.42
N ARG A 76 -7.30 -13.06 8.00
CA ARG A 76 -6.93 -12.68 9.36
C ARG A 76 -5.71 -11.77 9.30
N VAL A 77 -5.79 -10.64 9.98
CA VAL A 77 -4.77 -9.60 9.94
C VAL A 77 -4.22 -9.39 11.36
N PRO A 78 -3.20 -10.14 11.80
CA PRO A 78 -2.70 -10.06 13.18
C PRO A 78 -2.22 -8.67 13.59
N PHE A 79 -1.63 -7.90 12.66
CA PHE A 79 -1.26 -6.50 12.90
C PHE A 79 -2.46 -5.57 13.13
N GLY A 80 -3.67 -6.00 12.74
CA GLY A 80 -4.92 -5.31 12.98
C GLY A 80 -5.61 -5.69 14.30
N ASP A 81 -4.99 -6.52 15.14
CA ASP A 81 -5.49 -6.79 16.48
C ASP A 81 -5.60 -5.47 17.28
N ILE A 82 -6.73 -5.29 17.97
CA ILE A 82 -7.06 -4.01 18.62
C ILE A 82 -6.07 -3.70 19.73
N ASP A 83 -5.66 -4.69 20.52
CA ASP A 83 -4.76 -4.48 21.64
C ASP A 83 -3.32 -4.27 21.16
N PHE A 84 -2.91 -5.00 20.10
CA PHE A 84 -1.63 -4.75 19.43
C PHE A 84 -1.55 -3.34 18.82
N VAL A 85 -2.59 -2.90 18.10
CA VAL A 85 -2.65 -1.54 17.54
C VAL A 85 -2.56 -0.50 18.65
N ARG A 86 -3.34 -0.66 19.74
CA ARG A 86 -3.30 0.26 20.89
C ARG A 86 -1.91 0.33 21.51
N TYR A 87 -1.26 -0.82 21.68
CA TYR A 87 0.09 -0.89 22.22
C TYR A 87 1.09 -0.14 21.34
N VAL A 88 1.18 -0.46 20.04
CA VAL A 88 2.12 0.17 19.11
C VAL A 88 1.86 1.67 18.97
N MET A 89 0.59 2.10 18.97
CA MET A 89 0.24 3.52 18.88
C MET A 89 0.57 4.30 20.16
N ALA A 90 0.76 3.63 21.29
CA ALA A 90 1.18 4.25 22.56
C ALA A 90 2.71 4.28 22.76
N VAL A 91 3.47 3.53 21.95
CA VAL A 91 4.95 3.56 21.99
C VAL A 91 5.47 4.94 21.57
N ASP A 92 6.55 5.38 22.22
CA ASP A 92 7.27 6.59 21.84
C ASP A 92 7.58 6.58 20.33
N PRO A 93 7.07 7.55 19.55
CA PRO A 93 7.28 7.55 18.11
C PRO A 93 8.75 7.63 17.71
N ALA A 94 9.64 8.16 18.56
CA ALA A 94 11.07 8.20 18.30
C ALA A 94 11.71 6.79 18.20
N LEU A 95 11.02 5.77 18.72
CA LEU A 95 11.41 4.36 18.56
C LEU A 95 10.93 3.76 17.24
N LYS A 96 9.97 4.38 16.54
CA LYS A 96 9.44 3.90 15.26
C LYS A 96 10.15 4.50 14.05
N VAL A 97 10.71 5.70 14.21
CA VAL A 97 11.48 6.39 13.17
C VAL A 97 12.73 5.57 12.79
N ASN A 98 13.02 5.53 11.49
CA ASN A 98 14.17 4.84 10.94
C ASN A 98 15.50 5.49 11.39
N ARG A 99 16.40 4.71 12.03
CA ARG A 99 17.70 5.18 12.52
C ARG A 99 18.93 4.64 11.77
N TYR A 100 18.79 3.58 10.98
CA TYR A 100 19.92 2.92 10.30
C TYR A 100 19.66 2.66 8.81
N GLY A 101 18.75 3.42 8.21
CA GLY A 101 18.44 3.32 6.79
C GLY A 101 17.57 2.11 6.42
N LYS A 102 16.87 1.48 7.38
CA LYS A 102 15.86 0.45 7.10
C LYS A 102 14.54 0.80 7.78
N GLY A 103 13.48 0.93 6.97
CA GLY A 103 12.13 1.17 7.48
C GLY A 103 11.64 0.05 8.41
N LYS A 104 10.62 0.33 9.24
CA LYS A 104 10.12 -0.56 10.31
C LYS A 104 11.17 -0.94 11.35
N TYR A 105 11.98 0.05 11.78
CA TYR A 105 13.04 -0.10 12.78
C TYR A 105 12.59 -0.94 13.99
N LEU A 106 11.53 -0.48 14.67
CA LEU A 106 11.05 -1.10 15.91
C LEU A 106 10.67 -2.57 15.71
N LEU A 107 9.93 -2.84 14.63
CA LEU A 107 9.47 -4.19 14.32
C LEU A 107 10.64 -5.13 14.07
N ARG A 108 11.63 -4.72 13.26
CA ARG A 108 12.80 -5.55 12.96
C ARG A 108 13.61 -5.86 14.21
N HIS A 109 13.85 -4.87 15.06
CA HIS A 109 14.59 -5.09 16.31
C HIS A 109 13.85 -5.98 17.31
N ALA A 110 12.51 -5.93 17.35
CA ALA A 110 11.71 -6.83 18.17
C ALA A 110 11.89 -8.30 17.76
N PHE A 111 12.08 -8.57 16.47
CA PHE A 111 12.32 -9.92 15.95
C PHE A 111 13.81 -10.30 15.82
N GLU A 112 14.74 -9.35 15.95
CA GLU A 112 16.19 -9.63 15.98
C GLU A 112 16.63 -10.33 17.27
N ASN A 113 15.97 -10.03 18.39
CA ASN A 113 16.32 -10.54 19.71
C ASN A 113 15.19 -11.39 20.33
N ALA A 114 14.44 -12.08 19.48
CA ALA A 114 13.33 -12.92 19.91
C ALA A 114 13.81 -14.01 20.91
N PRO A 115 13.18 -14.14 22.09
CA PRO A 115 13.52 -15.16 23.09
C PRO A 115 13.50 -16.60 22.56
N GLU A 116 12.63 -16.86 21.58
CA GLU A 116 12.41 -18.15 20.94
C GLU A 116 13.48 -18.50 19.88
N GLY A 117 14.40 -17.58 19.58
CA GLY A 117 15.41 -17.70 18.54
C GLY A 117 15.04 -17.02 17.23
N ASP A 118 15.85 -17.22 16.20
CA ASP A 118 15.69 -16.56 14.89
C ASP A 118 14.39 -17.02 14.19
N TYR A 119 13.35 -16.18 14.19
CA TYR A 119 12.11 -16.42 13.42
C TYR A 119 12.31 -16.36 11.91
N LEU A 120 13.27 -15.56 11.44
CA LEU A 120 13.54 -15.31 10.02
C LEU A 120 15.05 -15.28 9.76
N PRO A 121 15.52 -15.73 8.59
CA PRO A 121 16.90 -15.50 8.17
C PRO A 121 17.25 -14.00 8.21
N ARG A 122 18.46 -13.66 8.65
CA ARG A 122 18.91 -12.26 8.77
C ARG A 122 18.77 -11.47 7.46
N SER A 123 18.97 -12.13 6.32
CA SER A 123 18.79 -11.55 4.99
C SER A 123 17.34 -11.12 4.70
N ILE A 124 16.35 -11.79 5.29
CA ILE A 124 14.93 -11.42 5.21
C ILE A 124 14.59 -10.36 6.26
N LEU A 125 15.05 -10.55 7.50
CA LEU A 125 14.77 -9.64 8.62
C LEU A 125 15.27 -8.20 8.33
N PHE A 126 16.38 -8.06 7.60
CA PHE A 126 16.95 -6.75 7.23
C PHE A 126 16.84 -6.43 5.73
N ARG A 127 15.98 -7.17 5.00
CA ARG A 127 15.71 -6.91 3.58
C ARG A 127 15.12 -5.52 3.38
N GLU A 128 15.56 -4.88 2.31
CA GLU A 128 14.97 -3.62 1.83
C GLU A 128 13.49 -3.77 1.48
N LYS A 129 12.73 -2.68 1.69
CA LYS A 129 11.30 -2.65 1.39
C LYS A 129 11.09 -2.44 -0.10
N ALA A 130 10.58 -3.46 -0.78
CA ALA A 130 10.01 -3.34 -2.13
C ALA A 130 8.48 -3.19 -2.03
N ALA A 131 7.90 -2.34 -2.88
CA ALA A 131 6.44 -2.20 -2.96
C ALA A 131 5.79 -3.48 -3.53
N PHE A 132 4.55 -3.78 -3.14
CA PHE A 132 3.85 -4.99 -3.59
C PHE A 132 3.68 -5.04 -5.11
N SER A 133 3.47 -3.89 -5.76
CA SER A 133 3.38 -3.78 -7.22
C SER A 133 4.66 -4.26 -7.92
N ASP A 134 5.81 -4.09 -7.29
CA ASP A 134 7.10 -4.43 -7.85
C ASP A 134 7.47 -5.87 -7.54
N ALA A 135 7.06 -6.36 -6.36
CA ALA A 135 7.26 -7.74 -5.93
C ALA A 135 6.47 -8.75 -6.78
N VAL A 136 5.36 -8.35 -7.40
CA VAL A 136 4.58 -9.18 -8.35
C VAL A 136 5.22 -9.17 -9.76
N GLY A 137 6.12 -8.22 -10.03
CA GLY A 137 6.87 -8.08 -11.28
C GLY A 137 6.95 -6.62 -11.70
N HIS A 138 8.17 -6.07 -11.80
CA HIS A 138 8.43 -4.66 -12.12
C HIS A 138 7.70 -4.15 -13.37
N SER A 139 7.42 -5.05 -14.34
CA SER A 139 6.79 -4.71 -15.61
C SER A 139 5.27 -4.54 -15.55
N MET A 140 4.57 -5.04 -14.53
CA MET A 140 3.09 -4.95 -14.50
C MET A 140 2.61 -3.51 -14.48
N VAL A 141 3.19 -2.66 -13.62
CA VAL A 141 2.82 -1.24 -13.52
C VAL A 141 3.12 -0.53 -14.83
N ASP A 142 4.26 -0.82 -15.42
CA ASP A 142 4.71 -0.18 -16.65
C ASP A 142 3.78 -0.58 -17.81
N TYR A 143 3.40 -1.85 -17.92
CA TYR A 143 2.42 -2.32 -18.90
C TYR A 143 1.03 -1.68 -18.73
N LEU A 144 0.57 -1.46 -17.50
CA LEU A 144 -0.73 -0.80 -17.27
C LEU A 144 -0.69 0.67 -17.69
N LYS A 145 0.42 1.36 -17.41
CA LYS A 145 0.63 2.74 -17.85
C LYS A 145 0.69 2.81 -19.38
N GLU A 146 1.53 1.99 -20.01
CA GLU A 146 1.62 1.90 -21.47
C GLU A 146 0.28 1.57 -22.11
N TYR A 147 -0.47 0.61 -21.55
CA TYR A 147 -1.80 0.28 -22.04
C TYR A 147 -2.75 1.47 -21.95
N ALA A 148 -2.77 2.20 -20.84
CA ALA A 148 -3.58 3.40 -20.70
C ALA A 148 -3.17 4.50 -21.69
N GLU A 149 -1.87 4.66 -21.98
CA GLU A 149 -1.39 5.59 -23.02
C GLU A 149 -1.93 5.25 -24.41
N THR A 150 -2.13 3.97 -24.72
CA THR A 150 -2.71 3.57 -26.03
C THR A 150 -4.22 3.86 -26.16
N LEU A 151 -4.92 4.09 -25.05
CA LEU A 151 -6.38 4.25 -25.03
C LEU A 151 -6.85 5.71 -25.14
N TYR A 152 -5.99 6.67 -24.85
CA TYR A 152 -6.37 8.09 -24.81
C TYR A 152 -5.29 8.97 -25.45
N SER A 153 -5.71 9.83 -26.39
CA SER A 153 -4.91 11.02 -26.71
C SER A 153 -4.86 11.98 -25.51
N ASP A 154 -3.92 12.93 -25.52
CA ASP A 154 -3.83 13.94 -24.45
C ASP A 154 -5.08 14.84 -24.41
N GLU A 155 -5.61 15.19 -25.59
CA GLU A 155 -6.86 15.95 -25.71
C GLU A 155 -8.06 15.17 -25.19
N GLU A 156 -8.16 13.87 -25.53
CA GLU A 156 -9.23 13.01 -25.02
C GLU A 156 -9.15 12.84 -23.51
N TYR A 157 -7.94 12.66 -22.98
CA TYR A 157 -7.69 12.54 -21.55
C TYR A 157 -8.21 13.79 -20.80
N GLU A 158 -7.81 14.99 -21.23
CA GLU A 158 -8.25 16.25 -20.62
C GLU A 158 -9.76 16.48 -20.76
N ALA A 159 -10.33 16.21 -21.94
CA ALA A 159 -11.77 16.34 -22.18
C ALA A 159 -12.63 15.34 -21.38
N ARG A 160 -12.10 14.14 -21.09
CA ARG A 160 -12.83 13.11 -20.33
C ARG A 160 -12.67 13.29 -18.84
N ARG A 161 -11.45 13.55 -18.33
CA ARG A 161 -11.21 13.73 -16.90
C ARG A 161 -11.95 14.95 -16.34
N SER A 162 -12.13 16.01 -17.14
CA SER A 162 -12.85 17.24 -16.74
C SER A 162 -14.33 17.02 -16.44
N ARG A 163 -14.90 15.88 -16.85
CA ARG A 163 -16.28 15.48 -16.51
C ARG A 163 -16.44 15.06 -15.05
N TYR A 164 -15.34 14.71 -14.38
CA TYR A 164 -15.34 14.24 -13.01
C TYR A 164 -14.92 15.37 -12.06
N SER A 165 -15.86 15.87 -11.26
CA SER A 165 -15.61 16.91 -10.26
C SER A 165 -15.11 16.36 -8.92
N PHE A 166 -15.38 15.09 -8.62
CA PHE A 166 -14.96 14.40 -7.41
C PHE A 166 -13.94 13.31 -7.73
N ALA A 167 -12.87 13.20 -6.92
CA ALA A 167 -11.76 12.28 -7.14
C ALA A 167 -11.31 12.27 -8.61
N GLN A 168 -11.03 13.47 -9.13
CA GLN A 168 -10.73 13.67 -10.54
C GLN A 168 -9.44 12.90 -10.92
N PRO A 169 -9.47 12.05 -11.96
CA PRO A 169 -8.27 11.39 -12.47
C PRO A 169 -7.15 12.39 -12.76
N PHE A 170 -5.90 12.02 -12.47
CA PHE A 170 -4.71 12.85 -12.68
C PHE A 170 -3.61 12.18 -13.53
N THR A 171 -3.87 10.95 -14.00
CA THR A 171 -3.12 10.25 -15.06
C THR A 171 -4.08 9.51 -15.98
N LYS A 172 -3.64 9.14 -17.20
CA LYS A 172 -4.44 8.29 -18.11
C LYS A 172 -4.79 6.94 -17.49
N GLU A 173 -3.87 6.35 -16.71
CA GLU A 173 -4.12 5.13 -15.93
C GLU A 173 -5.27 5.33 -14.92
N SER A 174 -5.25 6.43 -14.15
CA SER A 174 -6.33 6.72 -13.21
C SER A 174 -7.67 7.00 -13.92
N LEU A 175 -7.64 7.55 -15.15
CA LEU A 175 -8.84 7.75 -15.97
C LEU A 175 -9.42 6.41 -16.43
N LEU A 176 -8.56 5.49 -16.90
CA LEU A 176 -8.95 4.13 -17.24
C LEU A 176 -9.68 3.44 -16.08
N TYR A 177 -9.10 3.49 -14.89
CA TYR A 177 -9.73 2.90 -13.70
C TYR A 177 -11.04 3.59 -13.32
N ARG A 178 -11.11 4.93 -13.46
CA ARG A 178 -12.34 5.68 -13.21
C ARG A 178 -13.45 5.31 -14.19
N GLU A 179 -13.18 5.23 -15.48
CA GLU A 179 -14.18 4.84 -16.49
C GLU A 179 -14.64 3.39 -16.29
N LEU A 180 -13.73 2.48 -15.92
CA LEU A 180 -14.10 1.11 -15.56
C LEU A 180 -15.00 1.07 -14.31
N PHE A 181 -14.67 1.86 -13.28
CA PHE A 181 -15.50 1.95 -12.09
C PHE A 181 -16.90 2.47 -12.42
N GLU A 182 -17.03 3.58 -13.16
CA GLU A 182 -18.33 4.17 -13.54
C GLU A 182 -19.15 3.24 -14.45
N LYS A 183 -18.50 2.38 -15.25
CA LYS A 183 -19.17 1.34 -16.03
C LYS A 183 -19.91 0.33 -15.14
N TYR A 184 -19.32 -0.08 -14.02
CA TYR A 184 -19.89 -1.10 -13.12
C TYR A 184 -20.68 -0.50 -11.95
N TYR A 185 -20.36 0.73 -11.54
CA TYR A 185 -20.98 1.44 -10.42
C TYR A 185 -21.36 2.89 -10.80
N PRO A 186 -22.32 3.07 -11.73
CA PRO A 186 -22.65 4.40 -12.25
C PRO A 186 -23.07 5.38 -11.15
N GLY A 187 -22.40 6.53 -11.07
CA GLY A 187 -22.74 7.60 -10.13
C GLY A 187 -22.33 7.32 -8.67
N GLN A 188 -21.59 6.24 -8.41
CA GLN A 188 -21.17 5.84 -7.06
C GLN A 188 -19.74 6.28 -6.73
N SER A 189 -19.19 7.25 -7.46
CA SER A 189 -17.80 7.69 -7.26
C SER A 189 -17.49 8.21 -5.86
N ALA A 190 -18.50 8.65 -5.11
CA ALA A 190 -18.38 9.02 -3.70
C ALA A 190 -17.85 7.89 -2.79
N MET A 191 -17.89 6.63 -3.25
CA MET A 191 -17.25 5.50 -2.54
C MET A 191 -15.71 5.60 -2.53
N VAL A 192 -15.12 6.25 -3.54
CA VAL A 192 -13.67 6.43 -3.66
C VAL A 192 -13.30 7.79 -3.10
N LYS A 193 -13.01 7.86 -1.80
CA LYS A 193 -12.82 9.13 -1.08
C LYS A 193 -11.65 9.94 -1.59
N ASP A 194 -10.51 9.29 -1.82
CA ASP A 194 -9.29 9.93 -2.29
C ASP A 194 -8.32 8.88 -2.86
N PHE A 195 -7.29 9.31 -3.56
CA PHE A 195 -6.19 8.47 -4.02
C PHE A 195 -5.19 8.24 -2.90
N TRP A 196 -4.74 6.99 -2.75
CA TRP A 196 -3.65 6.70 -1.81
C TRP A 196 -2.36 7.35 -2.33
N MET A 197 -1.78 8.28 -1.57
CA MET A 197 -0.56 9.00 -1.94
C MET A 197 0.34 9.21 -0.71
N PRO A 198 1.67 9.27 -0.92
CA PRO A 198 2.60 9.79 0.09
C PRO A 198 2.18 11.16 0.60
N ASN A 199 2.64 11.52 1.80
CA ASN A 199 2.36 12.83 2.35
C ASN A 199 3.09 13.93 1.56
N LYS A 200 2.36 14.63 0.68
CA LYS A 200 2.91 15.63 -0.24
C LYS A 200 3.58 16.83 0.44
N SER A 201 3.28 17.11 1.70
CA SER A 201 3.93 18.22 2.42
C SER A 201 5.33 17.88 2.93
N TRP A 202 5.76 16.61 2.84
CA TRP A 202 7.09 16.20 3.23
C TRP A 202 8.08 16.28 2.07
N GLU A 203 9.32 16.61 2.39
CA GLU A 203 10.39 16.77 1.41
C GLU A 203 10.57 15.49 0.59
N GLY A 204 10.61 15.61 -0.74
CA GLY A 204 10.75 14.47 -1.65
C GLY A 204 9.52 13.58 -1.82
N CYS A 205 8.36 13.96 -1.25
CA CYS A 205 7.12 13.17 -1.29
C CYS A 205 6.00 13.77 -2.17
N ASP A 206 6.19 14.96 -2.74
CA ASP A 206 5.23 15.52 -3.71
C ASP A 206 5.42 14.86 -5.08
N VAL A 207 4.71 13.75 -5.27
CA VAL A 207 4.81 12.90 -6.45
C VAL A 207 3.43 12.57 -7.01
N ASN A 208 3.38 12.21 -8.29
CA ASN A 208 2.15 11.79 -8.99
C ASN A 208 2.06 10.26 -9.15
N ASP A 209 2.77 9.50 -8.31
CA ASP A 209 2.78 8.04 -8.36
C ASP A 209 2.55 7.44 -6.95
N PRO A 210 1.55 6.54 -6.81
CA PRO A 210 1.21 5.94 -5.51
C PRO A 210 2.11 4.75 -5.13
N SER A 211 3.01 4.28 -6.00
CA SER A 211 3.78 3.04 -5.80
C SER A 211 5.09 3.21 -5.02
N ALA A 212 5.36 4.39 -4.47
CA ALA A 212 6.63 4.75 -3.80
C ALA A 212 7.90 4.63 -4.67
N ARG A 213 7.79 4.11 -5.91
CA ARG A 213 8.90 3.87 -6.86
C ARG A 213 9.66 5.14 -7.25
N VAL A 214 8.96 6.26 -7.23
CA VAL A 214 9.48 7.57 -7.62
C VAL A 214 10.13 8.33 -6.46
N LEU A 215 10.13 7.77 -5.25
CA LEU A 215 10.80 8.38 -4.11
C LEU A 215 12.32 8.22 -4.25
N SER A 216 13.08 9.24 -3.82
CA SER A 216 14.54 9.26 -3.95
C SER A 216 15.23 8.11 -3.20
N ASN A 217 14.65 7.64 -2.09
CA ASN A 217 15.14 6.49 -1.35
C ASN A 217 14.74 5.13 -1.99
N TYR A 218 14.04 5.13 -3.14
CA TYR A 218 13.59 3.89 -3.79
C TYR A 218 14.70 3.05 -4.41
N ALA A 219 15.73 3.70 -4.97
CA ALA A 219 16.73 3.08 -5.84
C ALA A 219 17.47 1.86 -5.23
N ALA A 220 17.60 1.78 -3.90
CA ALA A 220 18.24 0.65 -3.22
C ALA A 220 17.35 -0.61 -3.08
N SER A 221 16.05 -0.52 -3.39
CA SER A 221 15.08 -1.62 -3.18
C SER A 221 14.62 -2.34 -4.45
N GLY A 222 15.08 -1.87 -5.62
CA GLY A 222 14.79 -2.46 -6.94
C GLY A 222 15.96 -3.26 -7.53
N ILE A 223 16.98 -3.57 -6.72
CA ILE A 223 18.14 -4.41 -7.08
C ILE A 223 17.98 -5.78 -6.42
#